data_AF-A0A9Q0G9B9-F1
#
_entry.id   AF-A0A9Q0G9B9-F1
#
_cell.length_a   1.000
_cell.length_b   1.000
_cell.length_c   1.000
_cell.angle_alpha   90.00
_cell.angle_beta   90.00
_cell.angle_gamma   90.00
#
_symmetry.space_group_name_H-M   'P 1'
#
loop_
_entity.id
_entity.type
_entity.pdbx_description
1 polymer ?
#
loop_
_entity_poly.entity_id
_entity_poly.type
_entity_poly.pdbx_seq_one_letter_code
_entity_poly.pdbx_strand_id
1 'polypeptide(L)'
;MAEIVVTFVVEEMLKKLASLALEEIDRAWGLKGKLQKLSKSLASIRAVLRDAEEKQGREESVKIWLQKLRDVAYEAEDVLDEFGYEVLRQKVEGSTPSRKEGTELH
;
A
#
# COMPACT_ATOMS: atom_id res chain seq x y z
N MET A 1 -12.81 17.49 8.54
CA MET A 1 -12.02 16.57 9.39
C MET A 1 -11.85 15.19 8.76
N ALA A 2 -12.91 14.50 8.30
CA ALA A 2 -12.77 13.19 7.67
C ALA A 2 -11.94 13.22 6.36
N GLU A 3 -12.07 14.27 5.55
CA GLU A 3 -11.34 14.37 4.28
C GLU A 3 -9.82 14.44 4.42
N ILE A 4 -9.31 15.27 5.35
CA ILE A 4 -7.87 15.37 5.65
C ILE A 4 -7.30 14.00 6.01
N VAL A 5 -8.06 13.21 6.77
CA VAL A 5 -7.63 11.87 7.21
C VAL A 5 -7.57 10.89 6.04
N VAL A 6 -8.57 10.88 5.15
CA VAL A 6 -8.56 10.01 3.96
C VAL A 6 -7.44 10.38 3.01
N THR A 7 -7.23 11.68 2.78
CA THR A 7 -6.16 12.17 1.92
C THR A 7 -4.79 11.71 2.42
N PHE A 8 -4.54 11.81 3.72
CA PHE A 8 -3.30 11.33 4.34
C PHE A 8 -3.07 9.83 4.10
N VAL A 9 -4.08 8.99 4.35
CA VAL A 9 -3.99 7.53 4.14
C VAL A 9 -3.67 7.21 2.66
N VAL A 10 -4.37 7.86 1.73
CA VAL A 10 -4.15 7.66 0.29
C VAL A 10 -2.73 8.08 -0.12
N GLU A 11 -2.19 9.15 0.45
CA GLU A 11 -0.81 9.57 0.20
C GLU A 11 0.23 8.60 0.75
N GLU A 12 0.03 8.08 1.96
CA GLU A 12 0.92 7.07 2.55
C GLU A 12 0.90 5.76 1.74
N MET A 13 -0.27 5.30 1.30
CA MET A 13 -0.36 4.13 0.41
C MET A 13 0.38 4.35 -0.91
N LEU A 14 0.29 5.54 -1.52
CA LEU A 14 1.04 5.86 -2.75
C LEU A 14 2.56 5.82 -2.53
N LYS A 15 3.05 6.30 -1.38
CA LYS A 15 4.48 6.22 -1.02
C LYS A 15 4.92 4.76 -0.82
N LYS A 16 4.14 3.97 -0.06
CA LYS A 16 4.40 2.53 0.15
C LYS A 16 4.47 1.79 -1.18
N LEU A 17 3.52 2.02 -2.08
CA LEU A 17 3.53 1.43 -3.43
C LEU A 17 4.75 1.84 -4.25
N ALA A 18 5.19 3.09 -4.17
CA ALA A 18 6.40 3.55 -4.86
C ALA A 18 7.66 2.87 -4.30
N SER A 19 7.78 2.74 -2.98
CA SER A 19 8.90 2.03 -2.33
C SER A 19 8.93 0.55 -2.73
N LEU A 20 7.78 -0.13 -2.69
CA LEU A 20 7.66 -1.52 -3.12
C LEU A 20 7.99 -1.70 -4.61
N ALA A 21 7.68 -0.72 -5.45
CA ALA A 21 8.04 -0.75 -6.87
C ALA A 21 9.55 -0.51 -7.10
N LEU A 22 10.19 0.30 -6.26
CA LEU A 22 11.63 0.62 -6.32
C LEU A 22 12.51 -0.50 -5.74
N GLU A 23 12.03 -1.28 -4.79
CA GLU A 23 12.76 -2.41 -4.21
C GLU A 23 12.89 -3.64 -5.15
N GLU A 24 12.56 -3.50 -6.44
CA GLU A 24 12.70 -4.55 -7.47
C GLU A 24 12.01 -5.86 -7.06
N ILE A 25 10.67 -5.88 -7.13
CA ILE A 25 9.91 -7.13 -7.17
C ILE A 25 10.12 -7.79 -8.55
N ASP A 26 11.34 -8.23 -8.83
CA ASP A 26 11.67 -9.02 -10.02
C ASP A 26 11.28 -10.50 -9.84
N ARG A 27 10.72 -10.86 -8.66
CA ARG A 27 10.40 -12.24 -8.26
C ARG A 27 8.92 -12.63 -8.21
N ALA A 28 7.96 -11.71 -8.34
CA ALA A 28 6.52 -12.04 -8.23
C ALA A 28 5.71 -11.64 -9.48
N TRP A 29 5.87 -12.43 -10.55
CA TRP A 29 5.12 -12.26 -11.79
C TRP A 29 3.63 -12.54 -11.58
N GLY A 30 2.84 -11.47 -11.47
CA GLY A 30 1.40 -11.49 -11.26
C GLY A 30 0.88 -10.32 -10.41
N LEU A 31 1.75 -9.71 -9.60
CA LEU A 31 1.35 -8.64 -8.67
C LEU A 31 1.68 -7.23 -9.18
N LYS A 32 2.73 -7.03 -9.99
CA LYS A 32 3.10 -5.73 -10.57
C LYS A 32 1.93 -5.03 -11.27
N GLY A 33 1.15 -5.78 -12.06
CA GLY A 33 -0.05 -5.26 -12.72
C GLY A 33 -1.16 -4.86 -11.73
N LYS A 34 -1.33 -5.60 -10.63
CA LYS A 34 -2.29 -5.28 -9.57
C LYS A 34 -1.87 -4.05 -8.77
N LEU A 35 -0.58 -3.92 -8.42
CA LEU A 35 -0.02 -2.74 -7.74
C LEU A 35 -0.11 -1.49 -8.62
N GLN A 36 0.18 -1.60 -9.92
CA GLN A 36 -0.02 -0.48 -10.86
C GLN A 36 -1.50 -0.09 -10.97
N LYS A 37 -2.41 -1.07 -11.01
CA LYS A 37 -3.85 -0.78 -11.02
C LYS A 37 -4.28 -0.07 -9.74
N LEU A 38 -3.83 -0.55 -8.59
CA LEU A 38 -4.09 0.06 -7.28
C LEU A 38 -3.55 1.50 -7.21
N SER A 39 -2.32 1.73 -7.66
CA SER A 39 -1.72 3.06 -7.74
C SER A 39 -2.55 4.04 -8.60
N LYS A 40 -3.01 3.59 -9.78
CA LYS A 40 -3.89 4.39 -10.64
C LYS A 40 -5.23 4.71 -9.95
N SER A 41 -5.84 3.72 -9.31
CA SER A 41 -7.10 3.92 -8.57
C SER A 41 -6.93 4.92 -7.41
N LEU A 42 -5.86 4.79 -6.62
CA LEU A 42 -5.55 5.73 -5.53
C LEU A 42 -5.26 7.15 -6.05
N ALA A 43 -4.60 7.27 -7.20
CA ALA A 43 -4.38 8.57 -7.84
C ALA A 43 -5.71 9.23 -8.28
N SER A 44 -6.64 8.46 -8.85
CA SER A 44 -7.99 8.93 -9.17
C SER A 44 -8.76 9.34 -7.92
N ILE A 45 -8.69 8.54 -6.85
CA ILE A 45 -9.31 8.85 -5.56
C ILE A 45 -8.75 10.18 -5.01
N ARG A 46 -7.43 10.36 -5.02
CA ARG A 46 -6.78 11.61 -4.58
C ARG A 46 -7.26 12.82 -5.37
N ALA A 47 -7.49 12.68 -6.68
CA ALA A 47 -8.04 13.77 -7.50
C ALA A 47 -9.49 14.10 -7.09
N VAL A 48 -10.33 13.09 -6.88
CA VAL A 48 -11.72 13.30 -6.41
C VAL A 48 -11.76 13.91 -5.00
N LEU A 49 -10.88 13.50 -4.10
CA LEU A 49 -10.76 14.08 -2.76
C LEU A 49 -10.38 15.56 -2.82
N ARG A 50 -9.43 15.94 -3.68
CA ARG A 50 -9.04 17.33 -3.89
C ARG A 50 -10.20 18.17 -4.44
N ASP A 51 -10.93 17.63 -5.42
CA ASP A 51 -12.12 18.26 -5.98
C ASP A 51 -13.27 18.39 -4.96
N ALA A 52 -13.37 17.44 -4.01
CA ALA A 52 -14.38 17.43 -2.96
C ALA A 52 -14.05 18.43 -1.84
N GLU A 53 -12.77 18.57 -1.47
CA GLU A 53 -12.28 19.56 -0.50
C GLU A 53 -12.54 20.99 -0.99
N GLU A 54 -12.41 21.25 -2.30
CA GLU A 54 -12.78 22.54 -2.89
C GLU A 54 -14.31 22.80 -2.91
N LYS A 55 -15.13 21.75 -2.82
CA LYS A 55 -16.61 21.80 -2.93
C LYS A 55 -17.32 21.50 -1.60
N GLN A 56 -16.57 21.36 -0.50
CA GLN A 56 -16.93 20.64 0.73
C GLN A 56 -18.12 21.17 1.56
N GLY A 57 -18.82 22.19 1.09
CA GLY A 57 -19.87 22.85 1.85
C GLY A 57 -21.31 22.39 1.60
N ARG A 58 -21.60 21.54 0.60
CA ARG A 58 -22.97 21.53 0.02
C ARG A 58 -23.75 20.21 -0.08
N GLU A 59 -23.14 19.02 0.04
CA GLU A 59 -23.91 17.76 -0.13
C GLU A 59 -23.57 16.65 0.88
N GLU A 60 -24.59 16.19 1.61
CA GLU A 60 -24.52 15.02 2.51
C GLU A 60 -24.08 13.74 1.76
N SER A 61 -24.43 13.62 0.48
CA SER A 61 -23.99 12.53 -0.40
C SER A 61 -22.46 12.42 -0.50
N VAL A 62 -21.77 13.55 -0.56
CA VAL A 62 -20.30 13.62 -0.62
C VAL A 62 -19.70 13.12 0.70
N LYS A 63 -20.27 13.55 1.83
CA LYS A 63 -19.84 13.13 3.17
C LYS A 63 -19.99 11.62 3.40
N ILE A 64 -21.11 11.03 2.99
CA ILE A 64 -21.34 9.58 3.08
C ILE A 64 -20.35 8.82 2.19
N TRP A 65 -20.12 9.30 0.96
CA TRP A 65 -19.16 8.68 0.04
C TRP A 65 -17.73 8.69 0.61
N LEU A 66 -17.32 9.81 1.21
CA LEU A 66 -15.99 9.95 1.83
C LEU A 66 -15.79 9.05 3.05
N GLN A 67 -16.83 8.86 3.87
CA GLN A 67 -16.77 7.92 4.98
C GLN A 67 -16.53 6.49 4.49
N LYS A 68 -17.27 6.04 3.47
CA LYS A 68 -17.06 4.72 2.88
C LYS A 68 -15.67 4.57 2.26
N LEU A 69 -15.21 5.62 1.58
CA LEU A 69 -13.88 5.64 0.99
C LEU A 69 -12.78 5.52 2.04
N ARG A 70 -12.94 6.21 3.18
CA ARG A 70 -12.03 6.10 4.32
C ARG A 70 -11.90 4.67 4.82
N ASP A 71 -13.04 4.03 5.05
CA ASP A 71 -13.07 2.70 5.66
C ASP A 71 -12.36 1.69 4.74
N VAL A 72 -12.62 1.76 3.42
CA VAL A 72 -11.92 0.94 2.42
C VAL A 72 -10.43 1.30 2.30
N ALA A 73 -10.06 2.57 2.44
CA ALA A 73 -8.66 3.00 2.38
C ALA A 73 -7.83 2.43 3.54
N TYR A 74 -8.40 2.39 4.75
CA TYR A 74 -7.75 1.78 5.90
C TYR A 74 -7.57 0.26 5.74
N GLU A 75 -8.62 -0.46 5.31
CA GLU A 75 -8.49 -1.91 5.04
C GLU A 75 -7.40 -2.20 4.00
N ALA A 76 -7.29 -1.36 2.97
CA ALA A 76 -6.26 -1.52 1.95
C ALA A 76 -4.86 -1.15 2.44
N GLU A 77 -4.74 -0.18 3.36
CA GLU A 77 -3.47 0.16 4.00
C GLU A 77 -2.94 -1.00 4.83
N ASP A 78 -3.78 -1.63 5.65
CA ASP A 78 -3.41 -2.79 6.48
C ASP A 78 -2.87 -3.94 5.62
N VAL A 79 -3.51 -4.24 4.48
CA VAL A 79 -3.07 -5.26 3.54
C VAL A 79 -1.72 -4.91 2.90
N LEU A 80 -1.47 -3.63 2.60
CA LEU A 80 -0.18 -3.19 2.06
C LEU A 80 0.95 -3.29 3.10
N ASP A 81 0.65 -3.06 4.38
CA ASP A 81 1.61 -3.19 5.47
C ASP A 81 1.98 -4.66 5.72
N GLU A 82 1.00 -5.57 5.73
CA GLU A 82 1.26 -7.01 5.81
C GLU A 82 2.11 -7.49 4.62
N PHE A 83 1.82 -6.99 3.42
CA PHE A 83 2.60 -7.30 2.24
C PHE A 83 4.05 -6.78 2.35
N GLY A 84 4.23 -5.53 2.78
CA GLY A 84 5.55 -4.95 3.01
C GLY A 84 6.37 -5.74 4.05
N TYR A 85 5.71 -6.18 5.13
CA TYR A 85 6.32 -7.04 6.13
C TYR A 85 6.80 -8.38 5.54
N GLU A 86 5.97 -9.07 4.76
CA GLU A 86 6.33 -10.36 4.18
C GLU A 86 7.46 -10.24 3.14
N VAL A 87 7.48 -9.15 2.35
CA VAL A 87 8.59 -8.85 1.44
C VAL A 87 9.91 -8.68 2.21
N LEU A 88 9.90 -7.91 3.29
CA LEU A 88 11.08 -7.72 4.13
C LEU A 88 11.50 -9.02 4.82
N ARG A 89 10.55 -9.81 5.32
CA ARG A 89 10.80 -11.09 5.97
C ARG A 89 11.50 -12.07 5.04
N GLN A 90 11.02 -12.25 3.81
CA GLN A 90 11.67 -13.11 2.81
C GLN A 90 13.11 -12.68 2.49
N LYS A 91 13.37 -11.37 2.47
CA LYS A 91 14.72 -10.83 2.25
C LYS A 91 15.66 -11.17 3.42
N VAL A 92 15.19 -11.07 4.66
CA VAL A 92 15.98 -11.41 5.85
C VAL A 92 16.23 -12.91 5.95
N GLU A 93 15.18 -13.73 5.80
CA GLU A 93 15.27 -15.19 5.89
C GLU A 93 16.07 -15.80 4.72
N GLY A 94 15.95 -15.23 3.50
CA GLY A 94 16.76 -15.63 2.35
C GLY A 94 18.24 -15.25 2.44
N SER A 95 18.62 -14.40 3.40
CA SER A 95 19.98 -13.89 3.59
C SER A 95 20.75 -14.57 4.72
N THR A 96 20.14 -15.50 5.49
CA THR A 96 20.87 -16.25 6.52
C THR A 96 21.71 -17.36 5.88
N PRO A 97 23.05 -17.35 5.99
CA PRO A 97 23.85 -18.47 5.52
C PRO A 97 23.55 -19.67 6.40
N SER A 98 23.01 -20.75 5.81
CA SER A 98 22.90 -22.04 6.47
C SER A 98 24.30 -22.44 6.96
N ARG A 99 24.53 -22.37 8.28
CA ARG A 99 25.70 -22.95 8.94
C ARG A 99 25.68 -24.44 8.61
N LYS A 100 26.55 -24.87 7.69
CA LYS A 100 26.81 -26.29 7.46
C LYS A 100 27.63 -26.81 8.63
N GLU A 101 26.94 -27.33 9.63
CA GLU A 101 27.54 -28.27 10.58
C GLU A 101 27.56 -29.66 9.91
N GLY A 102 28.75 -30.24 9.79
CA GLY A 102 28.95 -31.61 9.33
C GLY A 102 30.11 -31.75 8.36
N THR A 103 31.31 -32.01 8.88
CA THR A 103 31.84 -33.39 9.01
C THR A 103 33.22 -33.32 9.67
N GLU A 104 33.29 -33.80 10.91
CA GLU A 104 34.54 -34.25 11.50
C GLU A 104 35.10 -35.43 10.70
N LEU A 105 36.42 -35.47 10.70
CA LEU A 105 37.32 -36.35 9.98
C LEU A 105 37.20 -37.80 10.45
N HIS A 106 37.22 -38.75 9.51
CA HIS A 106 37.80 -40.06 9.75
C HIS A 106 38.37 -40.69 8.47
#